data_AF-I0FDW0-F1
#
_entry.id   AF-I0FDW0-F1
#
_cell.length_a   1.000
_cell.length_b   1.000
_cell.length_c   1.000
_cell.angle_alpha   90.00
_cell.angle_beta   90.00
_cell.angle_gamma   90.00
#
_symmetry.space_group_name_H-M   'P 1'
#
loop_
_entity.id
_entity.type
_entity.pdbx_description
1 polymer ?
#
loop_
_entity_poly.entity_id
_entity_poly.type
_entity_poly.pdbx_seq_one_letter_code
_entity_poly.pdbx_strand_id
1 'polypeptide(L)'
;MSILFDSDVGVLKKNIEQIVNAKRQYLRDNYKILINDDPASIYNIIATSLAFKECELIDEVNKLFKSIKPDSEYWQAIEKHISVKSTTYEAIKNSLLSINGITHANIKSTAGTASIYLIIDDEFLNSDKTQIEDTNLKANIWNILYLTCPIGTTFEGDIIIDGINNNNQRI
;
A
#
# COMPACT_ATOMS: atom_id res chain seq x y z
N MET A 1 -21.04 -22.95 9.25
CA MET A 1 -20.23 -23.38 8.09
C MET A 1 -18.88 -22.66 8.19
N SER A 2 -17.76 -23.38 8.17
CA SER A 2 -16.43 -22.74 8.19
C SER A 2 -15.92 -22.53 6.77
N ILE A 3 -15.40 -21.33 6.52
CA ILE A 3 -14.61 -21.03 5.32
C ILE A 3 -13.22 -21.58 5.60
N LEU A 4 -12.75 -22.50 4.75
CA LEU A 4 -11.39 -23.03 4.84
C LEU A 4 -10.46 -22.02 4.15
N PHE A 5 -9.59 -21.43 4.95
CA PHE A 5 -8.59 -20.46 4.52
C PHE A 5 -7.21 -21.09 4.54
N ASP A 6 -6.46 -20.87 3.48
CA ASP A 6 -5.08 -21.27 3.30
C ASP A 6 -4.22 -20.01 3.13
N SER A 7 -3.10 -19.93 3.85
CA SER A 7 -2.23 -18.74 3.83
C SER A 7 -1.58 -18.49 2.47
N ASP A 8 -1.39 -19.53 1.65
CA ASP A 8 -0.71 -19.45 0.38
C ASP A 8 -1.67 -19.28 -0.79
N VAL A 9 -2.92 -19.78 -0.69
CA VAL A 9 -3.90 -19.75 -1.79
C VAL A 9 -5.15 -18.92 -1.51
N GLY A 10 -5.35 -18.46 -0.27
CA GLY A 10 -6.53 -17.70 0.15
C GLY A 10 -7.70 -18.61 0.53
N VAL A 11 -8.91 -18.29 0.07
CA VAL A 11 -10.08 -19.15 0.32
C VAL A 11 -10.07 -20.35 -0.62
N LEU A 12 -10.11 -21.56 -0.07
CA LEU A 12 -10.19 -22.79 -0.87
C LEU A 12 -11.49 -22.80 -1.68
N LYS A 13 -11.34 -22.79 -3.00
CA LYS A 13 -12.46 -22.75 -3.94
C LYS A 13 -13.26 -24.05 -3.88
N LYS A 14 -14.53 -23.93 -3.55
CA LYS A 14 -15.52 -25.01 -3.69
C LYS A 14 -16.27 -24.83 -4.99
N ASN A 15 -16.63 -25.92 -5.65
CA ASN A 15 -17.56 -25.86 -6.77
C ASN A 15 -18.99 -25.64 -6.26
N ILE A 16 -19.89 -25.28 -7.18
CA ILE A 16 -21.28 -24.94 -6.85
C ILE A 16 -22.00 -26.09 -6.15
N GLU A 17 -21.80 -27.32 -6.63
CA GLU A 17 -22.42 -28.51 -6.05
C GLU A 17 -21.99 -28.72 -4.60
N GLN A 18 -20.68 -28.59 -4.31
CA GLN A 18 -20.12 -28.68 -2.96
C GLN A 18 -20.70 -27.61 -2.03
N ILE A 19 -20.90 -26.39 -2.52
CA ILE A 19 -21.52 -25.30 -1.75
C ILE A 19 -22.97 -25.63 -1.42
N VAL A 20 -23.75 -26.05 -2.43
CA VAL A 20 -25.17 -26.41 -2.26
C VAL A 20 -25.31 -27.61 -1.32
N ASN A 21 -24.45 -28.63 -1.45
CA ASN A 21 -24.43 -29.80 -0.57
C ASN A 21 -24.07 -29.42 0.87
N ALA A 22 -23.07 -28.55 1.07
CA ALA A 22 -22.70 -28.07 2.39
C ALA A 22 -23.86 -27.30 3.07
N LYS A 23 -24.62 -26.51 2.32
CA LYS A 23 -25.81 -25.80 2.83
C LYS A 23 -26.94 -26.76 3.20
N ARG A 24 -27.20 -27.76 2.36
CA ARG A 24 -28.18 -28.82 2.65
C ARG A 24 -27.81 -29.59 3.90
N GLN A 25 -26.54 -29.99 4.00
CA GLN A 25 -26.02 -30.67 5.18
C GLN A 25 -26.15 -29.80 6.43
N TYR A 26 -25.82 -28.50 6.34
CA TYR A 26 -26.00 -27.56 7.44
C TYR A 26 -27.46 -27.46 7.90
N LEU A 27 -28.42 -27.38 6.96
CA LEU A 27 -29.84 -27.33 7.29
C LEU A 27 -30.34 -28.63 7.93
N ARG A 28 -29.85 -29.77 7.45
CA ARG A 28 -30.15 -31.08 8.03
C ARG A 28 -29.61 -31.21 9.45
N ASP A 29 -28.36 -30.81 9.68
CA ASP A 29 -27.70 -31.02 10.97
C ASP A 29 -28.29 -30.11 12.06
N ASN A 30 -28.49 -28.83 11.74
CA ASN A 30 -28.89 -27.80 12.70
C ASN A 30 -30.40 -27.65 12.85
N TYR A 31 -31.18 -27.91 11.80
CA TYR A 31 -32.63 -27.66 11.79
C TYR A 31 -33.46 -28.89 11.44
N LYS A 32 -32.83 -30.05 11.20
CA LYS A 32 -33.50 -31.29 10.78
C LYS A 32 -34.34 -31.14 9.50
N ILE A 33 -34.04 -30.14 8.68
CA ILE A 33 -34.69 -29.91 7.39
C ILE A 33 -34.00 -30.79 6.35
N LEU A 34 -34.76 -31.73 5.76
CA LEU A 34 -34.28 -32.58 4.67
C LEU A 34 -34.73 -31.98 3.33
N ILE A 35 -33.75 -31.67 2.49
CA ILE A 35 -34.00 -31.15 1.15
C ILE A 35 -33.53 -32.20 0.15
N ASN A 36 -34.42 -32.57 -0.77
CA ASN A 36 -34.11 -33.53 -1.83
C ASN A 36 -33.13 -32.93 -2.85
N ASP A 37 -32.50 -33.80 -3.64
CA ASP A 37 -31.58 -33.40 -4.71
C ASP A 37 -32.29 -33.11 -6.03
N ASP A 38 -33.59 -32.79 -5.97
CA ASP A 38 -34.35 -32.46 -7.17
C ASP A 38 -33.97 -31.06 -7.65
N PRO A 39 -33.34 -30.91 -8.84
CA PRO A 39 -32.96 -29.61 -9.38
C PRO A 39 -34.15 -28.69 -9.63
N ALA A 40 -35.38 -29.21 -9.76
CA ALA A 40 -36.60 -28.42 -9.92
C ALA A 40 -37.14 -27.85 -8.59
N SER A 41 -36.59 -28.26 -7.44
CA SER A 41 -37.03 -27.70 -6.16
C SER A 41 -36.66 -26.22 -6.04
N ILE A 42 -37.59 -25.42 -5.49
CA ILE A 42 -37.39 -23.99 -5.27
C ILE A 42 -36.10 -23.72 -4.48
N TYR A 43 -35.80 -24.57 -3.49
CA TYR A 43 -34.56 -24.46 -2.73
C TYR A 43 -33.33 -24.66 -3.63
N ASN A 44 -33.27 -25.74 -4.43
CA ASN A 44 -32.08 -26.01 -5.24
C ASN A 44 -31.87 -24.94 -6.32
N ILE A 45 -32.95 -24.37 -6.88
CA ILE A 45 -32.87 -23.22 -7.79
C ILE A 45 -32.19 -22.02 -7.09
N ILE A 46 -32.71 -21.61 -5.92
CA ILE A 46 -32.18 -20.46 -5.18
C ILE A 46 -30.74 -20.73 -4.70
N ALA A 47 -30.51 -21.90 -4.10
CA ALA A 47 -29.21 -22.27 -3.54
C ALA A 47 -28.13 -22.34 -4.62
N THR A 48 -28.45 -22.84 -5.80
CA THR A 48 -27.53 -22.88 -6.95
C THR A 48 -27.21 -21.47 -7.43
N SER A 49 -28.21 -20.60 -7.62
CA SER A 49 -27.98 -19.19 -8.00
C SER A 49 -27.13 -18.44 -6.97
N LEU A 50 -27.36 -18.66 -5.68
CA LEU A 50 -26.53 -18.07 -4.61
C LEU A 50 -25.10 -18.63 -4.62
N ALA A 51 -24.93 -19.92 -4.88
CA ALA A 51 -23.62 -20.56 -4.94
C ALA A 51 -22.78 -20.01 -6.11
N PHE A 52 -23.38 -19.67 -7.25
CA PHE A 52 -22.68 -18.95 -8.32
C PHE A 52 -22.10 -17.62 -7.83
N LYS A 53 -22.88 -16.81 -7.10
CA LYS A 53 -22.41 -15.55 -6.54
C LYS A 53 -21.35 -15.72 -5.46
N GLU A 54 -21.46 -16.76 -4.63
CA GLU A 54 -20.42 -17.09 -3.67
C GLU A 54 -19.10 -17.46 -4.35
N CYS A 55 -19.13 -18.21 -5.45
CA CYS A 55 -17.94 -18.49 -6.25
C CYS A 55 -17.31 -17.21 -6.83
N GLU A 56 -18.11 -16.30 -7.38
CA GLU A 56 -17.61 -15.01 -7.88
C GLU A 56 -16.94 -14.19 -6.76
N LEU A 57 -17.57 -14.11 -5.58
CA LEU A 57 -17.01 -13.40 -4.43
C LEU A 57 -15.70 -14.03 -3.94
N ILE A 58 -15.65 -15.36 -3.87
CA ILE A 58 -14.43 -16.09 -3.49
C ILE A 58 -13.31 -15.81 -4.49
N ASP A 59 -13.62 -15.74 -5.78
CA ASP A 59 -12.63 -15.42 -6.82
C ASP A 59 -12.07 -14.01 -6.68
N GLU A 60 -12.92 -13.00 -6.42
CA GLU A 60 -12.47 -11.63 -6.17
C GLU A 60 -11.64 -11.50 -4.89
N VAL A 61 -12.06 -12.18 -3.81
CA VAL A 61 -11.28 -12.24 -2.57
C VAL A 61 -9.91 -12.86 -2.81
N ASN A 62 -9.85 -13.95 -3.57
CA ASN A 62 -8.57 -14.60 -3.90
C ASN A 62 -7.69 -13.74 -4.81
N LYS A 63 -8.25 -12.89 -5.69
CA LYS A 63 -7.48 -11.89 -6.44
C LYS A 63 -6.84 -10.87 -5.51
N LEU A 64 -7.59 -10.37 -4.53
CA LEU A 64 -7.05 -9.45 -3.52
C LEU A 64 -5.92 -10.11 -2.71
N PHE A 65 -6.10 -11.35 -2.25
CA PHE A 65 -5.04 -12.06 -1.52
C PHE A 65 -3.78 -12.24 -2.35
N LYS A 66 -3.91 -12.55 -3.64
CA LYS A 66 -2.77 -12.59 -4.57
C LYS A 66 -2.09 -11.24 -4.72
N SER A 67 -2.86 -10.15 -4.77
CA SER A 67 -2.29 -8.81 -4.91
C SER A 67 -1.61 -8.31 -3.64
N ILE A 68 -1.86 -8.87 -2.46
CA ILE A 68 -1.19 -8.45 -1.20
C ILE A 68 -0.09 -9.42 -0.75
N LYS A 69 0.27 -10.42 -1.56
CA LYS A 69 1.38 -11.32 -1.24
C LYS A 69 2.72 -10.58 -1.18
N PRO A 70 3.69 -11.03 -0.34
CA PRO A 70 4.96 -10.34 -0.16
C PRO A 70 5.78 -10.06 -1.44
N ASP A 71 5.55 -10.83 -2.50
CA ASP A 71 6.22 -10.74 -3.80
C ASP A 71 5.40 -9.99 -4.87
N SER A 72 4.18 -9.56 -4.57
CA SER A 72 3.33 -8.86 -5.53
C SER A 72 3.77 -7.41 -5.75
N GLU A 73 3.47 -6.86 -6.92
CA GLU A 73 3.74 -5.44 -7.23
C GLU A 73 3.06 -4.49 -6.23
N TYR A 74 1.82 -4.79 -5.84
CA TYR A 74 1.06 -3.95 -4.92
C TYR A 74 1.62 -4.03 -3.49
N TRP A 75 2.08 -5.20 -3.03
CA TRP A 75 2.76 -5.30 -1.74
C TRP A 75 4.10 -4.58 -1.75
N GLN A 76 4.92 -4.74 -2.79
CA GLN A 76 6.19 -4.03 -2.91
C GLN A 76 5.99 -2.51 -2.93
N ALA A 77 4.92 -2.03 -3.56
CA ALA A 77 4.54 -0.62 -3.51
C ALA A 77 4.23 -0.18 -2.07
N ILE A 78 3.40 -0.94 -1.34
CA ILE A 78 3.11 -0.65 0.07
C ILE A 78 4.39 -0.68 0.91
N GLU A 79 5.18 -1.74 0.81
CA GLU A 79 6.43 -1.94 1.54
C GLU A 79 7.39 -0.76 1.36
N LYS A 80 7.51 -0.24 0.13
CA LYS A 80 8.33 0.96 -0.14
C LYS A 80 7.91 2.18 0.68
N HIS A 81 6.62 2.30 1.02
CA HIS A 81 6.04 3.41 1.77
C HIS A 81 5.98 3.18 3.29
N ILE A 82 5.87 1.93 3.75
CA ILE A 82 5.72 1.61 5.18
C ILE A 82 7.01 1.11 5.84
N SER A 83 8.00 0.70 5.06
CA SER A 83 9.27 0.22 5.61
C SER A 83 10.05 1.37 6.24
N VAL A 84 10.48 1.16 7.48
CA VAL A 84 11.40 2.08 8.17
C VAL A 84 12.75 1.99 7.47
N LYS A 85 13.09 3.00 6.68
CA LYS A 85 14.39 3.08 6.03
C LYS A 85 15.36 3.73 7.00
N SER A 86 16.07 2.91 7.79
CA SER A 86 17.19 3.37 8.62
C SER A 86 18.39 3.64 7.71
N THR A 87 18.40 4.80 7.07
CA THR A 87 19.50 5.23 6.19
C THR A 87 20.53 6.01 7.01
N THR A 88 21.83 5.76 6.79
CA THR A 88 22.87 6.52 7.50
C THR A 88 22.90 7.97 7.04
N TYR A 89 23.34 8.86 7.93
CA TYR A 89 23.56 10.29 7.64
C TYR A 89 24.30 10.53 6.31
N GLU A 90 25.41 9.82 6.09
CA GLU A 90 26.22 9.96 4.86
C GLU A 90 25.48 9.52 3.60
N ALA A 91 24.63 8.49 3.68
CA ALA A 91 23.85 8.05 2.53
C ALA A 91 22.80 9.11 2.14
N ILE A 92 22.10 9.71 3.10
CA ILE A 92 21.13 10.80 2.82
C ILE A 92 21.87 12.01 2.22
N LYS A 93 23.00 12.40 2.82
CA LYS A 93 23.85 13.49 2.34
C LYS A 93 24.31 13.26 0.89
N ASN A 94 24.84 12.08 0.58
CA ASN A 94 25.29 11.76 -0.78
C ASN A 94 24.14 11.71 -1.78
N SER A 95 22.95 11.25 -1.38
CA SER A 95 21.76 11.33 -2.22
C SER A 95 21.36 12.78 -2.51
N LEU A 96 21.36 13.67 -1.51
CA LEU A 96 21.08 15.09 -1.73
C LEU A 96 22.12 15.75 -2.66
N LEU A 97 23.41 15.45 -2.47
CA LEU A 97 24.50 15.94 -3.34
C LEU A 97 24.44 15.39 -4.77
N SER A 98 23.67 14.32 -5.03
CA SER A 98 23.49 13.79 -6.38
C SER A 98 22.46 14.58 -7.20
N ILE A 99 21.68 15.45 -6.56
CA ILE A 99 20.71 16.31 -7.25
C ILE A 99 21.47 17.47 -7.93
N ASN A 100 21.23 17.65 -9.23
CA ASN A 100 21.75 18.80 -9.96
C ASN A 100 21.24 20.11 -9.32
N GLY A 101 22.15 21.05 -9.05
CA GLY A 101 21.84 22.31 -8.38
C GLY A 101 22.11 22.35 -6.88
N ILE A 102 22.50 21.23 -6.25
CA ILE A 102 22.91 21.19 -4.83
C ILE A 102 24.42 21.01 -4.75
N THR A 103 25.12 22.02 -4.23
CA THR A 103 26.59 21.98 -4.11
C THR A 103 27.04 21.45 -2.76
N HIS A 104 26.26 21.68 -1.70
CA HIS A 104 26.57 21.20 -0.36
C HIS A 104 25.30 20.73 0.34
N ALA A 105 25.44 19.66 1.13
CA ALA A 105 24.38 19.14 1.98
C ALA A 105 24.96 18.75 3.34
N ASN A 106 24.22 19.09 4.39
CA ASN A 106 24.48 18.66 5.76
C ASN A 106 23.13 18.44 6.46
N ILE A 107 23.11 17.57 7.45
CA ILE A 107 21.91 17.15 8.16
C ILE A 107 22.27 17.05 9.63
N LYS A 108 21.47 17.70 10.47
CA LYS A 108 21.55 17.58 11.92
C LYS A 108 20.28 16.87 12.38
N SER A 109 20.40 15.62 12.80
CA SER A 109 19.27 14.84 13.30
C SER A 109 19.32 14.71 14.83
N THR A 110 18.17 14.90 15.46
CA THR A 110 17.88 14.58 16.86
C THR A 110 16.71 13.59 16.91
N ALA A 111 16.32 13.16 18.12
CA ALA A 111 15.22 12.22 18.27
C ALA A 111 13.91 12.79 17.70
N GLY A 112 13.45 12.24 16.57
CA GLY A 112 12.20 12.63 15.90
C GLY A 112 12.27 13.88 15.03
N THR A 113 13.40 14.59 14.99
CA THR A 113 13.55 15.84 14.23
C THR A 113 14.84 15.82 13.39
N ALA A 114 14.78 16.39 12.18
CA ALA A 114 15.94 16.59 11.32
C ALA A 114 15.97 18.00 10.74
N SER A 115 17.08 18.71 10.93
CA SER A 115 17.38 19.97 10.26
C SER A 115 18.28 19.69 9.07
N ILE A 116 17.91 20.20 7.89
CA ILE A 116 18.64 19.97 6.64
C ILE A 116 19.20 21.29 6.15
N TYR A 117 20.50 21.31 5.87
CA TYR A 117 21.22 22.47 5.40
C TYR A 117 21.70 22.19 3.98
N LEU A 118 21.24 22.99 3.03
CA LEU A 118 21.59 22.87 1.61
C LEU A 118 22.24 24.17 1.15
N ILE A 119 23.26 24.06 0.30
CA ILE A 119 23.73 25.16 -0.54
C ILE A 119 23.29 24.83 -1.96
N ILE A 120 22.48 25.71 -2.53
CA ILE A 120 21.80 25.53 -3.81
C ILE A 120 22.33 26.60 -4.78
N ASP A 121 22.47 26.23 -6.06
CA ASP A 121 22.87 27.16 -7.10
C ASP A 121 21.83 28.28 -7.28
N ASP A 122 22.32 29.51 -7.47
CA ASP A 122 21.50 30.72 -7.52
C ASP A 122 20.39 30.66 -8.59
N GLU A 123 20.58 29.88 -9.65
CA GLU A 123 19.61 29.73 -10.75
C GLU A 123 18.30 29.05 -10.33
N PHE A 124 18.31 28.30 -9.21
CA PHE A 124 17.12 27.61 -8.69
C PHE A 124 16.41 28.39 -7.57
N LEU A 125 16.97 29.52 -7.15
CA LEU A 125 16.46 30.33 -6.06
C LEU A 125 15.65 31.52 -6.59
N ASN A 126 14.75 32.02 -5.76
CA ASN A 126 14.06 33.29 -6.02
C ASN A 126 15.05 34.47 -5.99
N SER A 127 14.61 35.64 -6.46
CA SER A 127 15.46 36.84 -6.54
C SER A 127 16.09 37.26 -5.19
N ASP A 128 15.39 37.01 -4.09
CA ASP A 128 15.85 37.32 -2.73
C ASP A 128 16.74 36.22 -2.12
N LYS A 129 16.93 35.09 -2.81
CA LYS A 129 17.71 33.92 -2.37
C LYS A 129 17.25 33.32 -1.05
N THR A 130 15.96 33.42 -0.76
CA THR A 130 15.33 32.92 0.47
C THR A 130 14.54 31.65 0.26
N GLN A 131 14.14 31.34 -0.98
CA GLN A 131 13.32 30.18 -1.32
C GLN A 131 13.77 29.54 -2.63
N ILE A 132 13.50 28.25 -2.78
CA ILE A 132 13.65 27.54 -4.05
C ILE A 132 12.44 27.88 -4.93
N GLU A 133 12.67 28.28 -6.17
CA GLU A 133 11.60 28.55 -7.15
C GLU A 133 11.37 27.34 -8.07
N ASP A 134 12.43 26.57 -8.36
CA ASP A 134 12.32 25.39 -9.20
C ASP A 134 11.55 24.25 -8.52
N THR A 135 10.43 23.89 -9.13
CA THR A 135 9.51 22.88 -8.57
C THR A 135 10.09 21.47 -8.67
N ASN A 136 10.90 21.19 -9.70
CA ASN A 136 11.51 19.87 -9.88
C ASN A 136 12.58 19.61 -8.82
N LEU A 137 13.39 20.62 -8.49
CA LEU A 137 14.39 20.57 -7.44
C LEU A 137 13.72 20.32 -6.08
N LYS A 138 12.65 21.05 -5.75
CA LYS A 138 11.86 20.80 -4.54
C LYS A 138 11.35 19.36 -4.47
N ALA A 139 10.75 18.87 -5.56
CA ALA A 139 10.22 17.51 -5.63
C ALA A 139 11.31 16.45 -5.44
N ASN A 140 12.49 16.66 -6.04
CA ASN A 140 13.62 15.75 -5.91
C ASN A 140 14.18 15.73 -4.48
N ILE A 141 14.38 16.90 -3.86
CA ILE A 141 14.80 16.99 -2.45
C ILE A 141 13.79 16.25 -1.58
N TRP A 142 12.50 16.55 -1.72
CA TRP A 142 11.45 15.90 -0.96
C TRP A 142 11.44 14.38 -1.12
N ASN A 143 11.55 13.89 -2.35
CA ASN A 143 11.54 12.46 -2.63
C ASN A 143 12.71 11.74 -1.95
N ILE A 144 13.91 12.34 -1.93
CA ILE A 144 15.05 11.78 -1.21
C ILE A 144 14.76 11.71 0.29
N LEU A 145 14.27 12.80 0.89
CA LEU A 145 13.97 12.85 2.32
C LEU A 145 12.87 11.86 2.70
N TYR A 146 11.77 11.82 1.95
CA TYR A 146 10.66 10.91 2.15
C TYR A 146 11.09 9.44 2.05
N LEU A 147 11.98 9.11 1.11
CA LEU A 147 12.43 7.74 0.89
C LEU A 147 13.54 7.29 1.83
N THR A 148 14.23 8.21 2.52
CA THR A 148 15.44 7.86 3.28
C THR A 148 15.37 8.20 4.77
N CYS A 149 14.54 9.17 5.17
CA CYS A 149 14.34 9.50 6.57
C CYS A 149 13.34 8.54 7.22
N PRO A 150 13.49 8.24 8.52
CA PRO A 150 12.51 7.44 9.26
C PRO A 150 11.11 8.07 9.22
N ILE A 151 10.08 7.21 9.18
CA ILE A 151 8.68 7.64 9.25
C ILE A 151 8.44 8.43 10.54
N GLY A 152 7.76 9.57 10.43
CA GLY A 152 7.47 10.45 11.56
C GLY A 152 8.57 11.47 11.88
N THR A 153 9.63 11.56 11.07
CA THR A 153 10.64 12.62 11.19
C THR A 153 10.00 13.97 10.90
N THR A 154 10.13 14.92 11.83
CA THR A 154 9.75 16.32 11.62
C THR A 154 10.92 17.08 11.03
N PHE A 155 10.70 17.82 9.94
CA PHE A 155 11.73 18.63 9.32
C PHE A 155 11.62 20.09 9.78
N GLU A 156 12.77 20.67 10.13
CA GLU A 156 12.87 22.08 10.51
C GLU A 156 13.78 22.82 9.51
N GLY A 157 13.32 23.98 9.04
CA GLY A 157 14.09 24.82 8.12
C GLY A 157 13.35 26.08 7.69
N ASP A 158 14.10 27.01 7.09
CA ASP A 158 13.62 28.30 6.62
C ASP A 158 13.12 28.26 5.15
N ILE A 159 13.41 27.16 4.45
CA ILE A 159 12.98 26.91 3.08
C ILE A 159 11.75 26.01 3.10
N ILE A 160 10.68 26.46 2.45
CA ILE A 160 9.48 25.67 2.26
C ILE A 160 9.75 24.68 1.12
N ILE A 161 9.76 23.40 1.46
CA ILE A 161 9.75 22.31 0.50
C ILE A 161 8.31 21.82 0.39
N ASP A 162 7.52 22.52 -0.42
CA ASP A 162 6.20 22.10 -0.83
C ASP A 162 6.33 21.05 -1.94
N GLY A 163 6.18 19.79 -1.54
CA GLY A 163 6.19 18.65 -2.45
C GLY A 163 4.80 18.05 -2.58
N ILE A 164 4.29 18.00 -3.80
CA ILE A 164 3.21 17.08 -4.14
C ILE A 164 3.89 15.80 -4.61
N ASN A 165 3.71 14.69 -3.90
CA ASN A 165 4.25 13.42 -4.41
C ASN A 165 3.50 12.97 -5.68
N ASN A 166 3.99 11.94 -6.37
CA ASN A 166 3.36 11.42 -7.59
C ASN A 166 1.88 10.99 -7.40
N ASN A 167 1.42 10.85 -6.16
CA ASN A 167 0.04 10.51 -5.80
C ASN A 167 -0.81 11.73 -5.44
N ASN A 168 -0.37 12.95 -5.76
CA ASN A 168 -1.06 14.20 -5.45
C ASN A 168 -1.27 14.49 -3.95
N GLN A 169 -0.47 13.88 -3.08
CA GLN A 169 -0.57 14.13 -1.64
C GLN A 169 0.19 15.41 -1.28
N ARG A 170 -0.53 16.39 -0.77
CA ARG A 170 0.02 17.55 -0.06
C ARG A 170 0.23 17.17 1.40
N ILE A 171 1.34 17.60 1.98
CA ILE A 171 1.60 17.54 3.42
C ILE A 171 1.78 18.98 3.89
#